data_AF-A0A1G6DKJ0-F1
#
_entry.id   AF-A0A1G6DKJ0-F1
#
_cell.length_a   1.000
_cell.length_b   1.000
_cell.length_c   1.000
_cell.angle_alpha   90.00
_cell.angle_beta   90.00
_cell.angle_gamma   90.00
#
_symmetry.space_group_name_H-M   'P 1'
#
loop_
_entity.id
_entity.type
_entity.pdbx_description
1 polymer ?
#
loop_
_entity_poly.entity_id
_entity_poly.type
_entity_poly.pdbx_seq_one_letter_code
_entity_poly.pdbx_strand_id
1 'polypeptide(L)'
;MNRAIFWVTSCLLLLLLGTGIWSCAYHDFSWDEYVRKADAPNPEDAEGYFKETFSTPMNSESSRCNEKLQQALALYKKHNYTKAYKQFVQVVLETDDPELQDKALLGAALSDLLILQANEDITQKLPDLELLFSNFQGPRNHFSYELLEPFLLKLVELRQQSLSYQSLRAESRSQSQKIETLRKETTRLRQQVEELEALFQKLEQQKRQPVTPGATN
;
A
#
# COMPACT_ATOMS: atom_id res chain seq x y z
N MET A 1 -19.16 3.65 -17.20
CA MET A 1 -17.85 3.70 -16.52
C MET A 1 -18.05 3.74 -15.01
N ASN A 2 -17.53 2.74 -14.31
CA ASN A 2 -17.72 2.52 -12.87
C ASN A 2 -16.89 3.52 -12.05
N ARG A 3 -17.55 4.56 -11.53
CA ARG A 3 -16.91 5.58 -10.67
C ARG A 3 -16.23 4.93 -9.46
N ALA A 4 -16.87 3.97 -8.78
CA ALA A 4 -16.31 3.33 -7.58
C ALA A 4 -14.97 2.59 -7.82
N ILE A 5 -14.86 1.87 -8.95
CA ILE A 5 -13.63 1.14 -9.31
C ILE A 5 -12.52 2.13 -9.63
N PHE A 6 -12.82 3.19 -10.39
CA PHE A 6 -11.87 4.26 -10.69
C PHE A 6 -11.38 4.98 -9.41
N TRP A 7 -12.25 5.15 -8.41
CA TRP A 7 -11.86 5.76 -7.13
C TRP A 7 -10.95 4.84 -6.32
N VAL A 8 -11.23 3.53 -6.25
CA VAL A 8 -10.39 2.58 -5.51
C VAL A 8 -9.02 2.43 -6.18
N THR A 9 -8.99 2.30 -7.50
CA THR A 9 -7.73 2.13 -8.26
C THR A 9 -6.91 3.40 -8.30
N SER A 10 -7.54 4.56 -8.52
CA SER A 10 -6.86 5.86 -8.48
C SER A 10 -6.35 6.21 -7.08
N CYS A 11 -7.10 5.88 -6.01
CA CYS A 11 -6.60 5.97 -4.65
C CYS A 11 -5.43 5.00 -4.42
N LEU A 12 -5.49 3.76 -4.91
CA LEU A 12 -4.38 2.79 -4.81
C LEU A 12 -3.11 3.29 -5.50
N LEU A 13 -3.23 3.81 -6.72
CA LEU A 13 -2.13 4.35 -7.51
C LEU A 13 -1.52 5.61 -6.85
N LEU A 14 -2.36 6.50 -6.32
CA LEU A 14 -1.92 7.71 -5.58
C LEU A 14 -1.27 7.37 -4.23
N LEU A 15 -1.72 6.30 -3.56
CA LEU A 15 -1.15 5.82 -2.31
C LEU A 15 0.21 5.13 -2.51
N LEU A 16 0.42 4.47 -3.65
CA LEU A 16 1.68 3.79 -3.99
C LEU A 16 2.72 4.74 -4.61
N LEU A 17 2.31 5.77 -5.35
CA LEU A 17 3.22 6.73 -5.98
C LEU A 17 3.75 7.84 -5.05
N GLY A 18 3.28 7.92 -3.81
CA GLY A 18 3.81 8.88 -2.82
C GLY A 18 3.69 10.35 -3.23
N THR A 19 2.74 10.69 -4.11
CA THR A 19 2.47 12.08 -4.47
C THR A 19 1.68 12.74 -3.35
N GLY A 20 2.33 13.65 -2.61
CA GLY A 20 1.78 14.41 -1.49
C GLY A 20 0.69 15.42 -1.88
N ILE A 21 -0.38 14.97 -2.53
CA ILE A 21 -1.58 15.77 -2.78
C ILE A 21 -2.76 15.04 -2.15
N TRP A 22 -2.86 15.13 -0.83
CA TRP A 22 -4.14 14.88 -0.15
C TRP A 22 -4.28 15.88 0.99
N SER A 23 -4.61 17.11 0.60
CA SER A 23 -5.12 18.13 1.50
C SER A 23 -6.54 18.46 1.05
N CYS A 24 -7.48 18.35 2.00
CA CYS A 24 -8.82 18.92 2.00
C CYS A 24 -9.85 18.31 1.04
N ALA A 25 -10.60 17.30 1.50
CA ALA A 25 -12.06 17.15 1.26
C ALA A 25 -12.60 15.81 1.83
N TYR A 26 -12.49 15.60 3.14
CA TYR A 26 -13.30 14.59 3.83
C TYR A 26 -13.84 15.21 5.12
N HIS A 27 -14.82 16.10 4.93
CA HIS A 27 -15.78 16.43 5.96
C HIS A 27 -17.16 16.09 5.40
N ASP A 28 -17.89 15.30 6.19
CA ASP A 28 -19.34 15.07 6.15
C ASP A 28 -19.90 14.20 5.00
N PHE A 29 -19.65 12.88 5.08
CA PHE A 29 -20.56 11.88 4.49
C PHE A 29 -21.36 11.22 5.63
N SER A 30 -22.58 11.70 5.86
CA SER A 30 -23.53 11.12 6.81
C SER A 30 -24.32 9.99 6.15
N TRP A 31 -24.23 8.79 6.71
CA TRP A 31 -24.88 7.57 6.21
C TRP A 31 -26.42 7.56 6.35
N ASP A 32 -26.98 8.47 7.16
CA ASP A 32 -28.42 8.52 7.44
C ASP A 32 -29.28 8.95 6.24
N GLU A 33 -28.68 9.62 5.24
CA GLU A 33 -29.41 10.08 4.06
C GLU A 33 -29.49 9.01 2.95
N TYR A 34 -28.54 8.07 2.92
CA TYR A 34 -28.51 7.00 1.92
C TYR A 34 -29.53 5.89 2.24
N VAL A 35 -29.72 5.59 3.52
CA VAL A 35 -30.71 4.59 3.99
C VAL A 35 -32.15 5.08 3.78
N ARG A 36 -32.38 6.39 3.77
CA ARG A 36 -33.73 6.98 3.60
C ARG A 36 -34.22 7.03 2.15
N LYS A 37 -33.35 6.78 1.17
CA LYS A 37 -33.62 6.86 -0.28
C LYS A 37 -33.79 5.51 -0.98
N ALA A 38 -33.61 4.40 -0.26
CA ALA A 38 -33.92 3.08 -0.79
C ALA A 38 -35.42 2.81 -0.54
N ASP A 39 -36.24 3.05 -1.57
CA ASP A 39 -37.66 2.67 -1.60
C ASP A 39 -37.80 1.19 -1.24
N ALA A 40 -38.46 0.90 -0.11
CA ALA A 40 -38.85 -0.45 0.26
C ALA A 40 -40.02 -0.90 -0.62
N PRO A 41 -39.97 -2.08 -1.28
CA PRO A 41 -41.12 -2.60 -1.99
C PRO A 41 -42.20 -3.07 -1.01
N ASN A 42 -43.44 -2.91 -1.45
CA ASN A 42 -44.68 -3.19 -0.71
C ASN A 42 -44.71 -4.68 -0.26
N PRO A 43 -45.00 -4.99 1.02
CA PRO A 43 -44.90 -6.36 1.56
C PRO A 43 -45.91 -7.36 0.98
N GLU A 44 -46.92 -6.92 0.23
CA GLU A 44 -47.94 -7.80 -0.37
C GLU A 44 -47.48 -8.47 -1.68
N ASP A 45 -46.43 -7.98 -2.34
CA ASP A 45 -45.89 -8.56 -3.58
C ASP A 45 -44.85 -9.69 -3.33
N ALA A 46 -44.46 -9.92 -2.07
CA ALA A 46 -43.41 -10.87 -1.71
C ALA A 46 -43.89 -12.33 -1.60
N GLU A 47 -45.19 -12.58 -1.44
CA GLU A 47 -45.73 -13.94 -1.26
C GLU A 47 -45.88 -14.71 -2.59
N GLY A 48 -45.97 -14.03 -3.73
CA GLY A 48 -46.05 -14.67 -5.05
C GLY A 48 -44.72 -15.26 -5.54
N TYR A 49 -43.60 -14.61 -5.21
CA TYR A 49 -42.26 -15.03 -5.65
C TYR A 49 -41.70 -16.26 -4.91
N PHE A 50 -42.27 -16.59 -3.75
CA PHE A 50 -41.77 -17.66 -2.89
C PHE A 50 -42.24 -19.07 -3.30
N LYS A 51 -43.30 -19.18 -4.12
CA LYS A 51 -43.87 -20.49 -4.51
C LYS A 51 -43.38 -21.02 -5.86
N GLU A 52 -42.86 -20.16 -6.74
CA GLU A 52 -42.43 -20.57 -8.08
C GLU A 52 -40.93 -20.91 -8.18
N THR A 53 -40.12 -20.58 -7.16
CA THR A 53 -38.66 -20.80 -7.15
C THR A 53 -38.21 -22.08 -6.43
N PHE A 54 -39.10 -22.78 -5.71
CA PHE A 54 -38.76 -24.00 -4.94
C PHE A 54 -39.18 -25.31 -5.61
N SER A 55 -39.27 -25.37 -6.93
CA SER A 55 -39.51 -26.63 -7.66
C SER A 55 -38.62 -26.80 -8.88
N THR A 56 -37.34 -26.45 -8.73
CA THR A 56 -36.27 -26.96 -9.59
C THR A 56 -35.36 -27.87 -8.77
N PRO A 57 -35.04 -29.09 -9.23
CA PRO A 57 -34.18 -30.00 -8.48
C PRO A 57 -32.83 -29.33 -8.25
N MET A 58 -32.42 -29.24 -6.99
CA MET A 58 -31.09 -28.74 -6.62
C MET A 58 -30.01 -29.55 -7.33
N ASN A 59 -29.31 -28.91 -8.25
CA ASN A 59 -28.07 -29.41 -8.84
C ASN A 59 -27.05 -29.61 -7.71
N SER A 60 -26.80 -30.86 -7.35
CA SER A 60 -25.83 -31.27 -6.31
C SER A 60 -24.42 -30.67 -6.51
N GLU A 61 -24.07 -30.31 -7.74
CA GLU A 61 -22.80 -29.68 -8.10
C GLU A 61 -22.69 -28.21 -7.67
N SER A 62 -23.79 -27.43 -7.74
CA SER A 62 -23.81 -26.03 -7.29
C SER A 62 -23.71 -25.95 -5.75
N SER A 63 -24.33 -26.89 -5.02
CA SER A 63 -24.17 -27.01 -3.56
C SER A 63 -22.73 -27.31 -3.16
N ARG A 64 -22.06 -28.23 -3.88
CA ARG A 64 -20.67 -28.63 -3.60
C ARG A 64 -19.67 -27.51 -3.91
N CYS A 65 -19.86 -26.76 -5.00
CA CYS A 65 -19.01 -25.62 -5.34
C CYS A 65 -19.15 -24.50 -4.31
N ASN A 66 -20.36 -24.26 -3.81
CA ASN A 66 -20.61 -23.32 -2.72
C ASN A 66 -19.90 -23.71 -1.41
N GLU A 67 -19.91 -24.99 -1.04
CA GLU A 67 -19.17 -25.47 0.12
C GLU A 67 -17.66 -25.24 -0.02
N LYS A 68 -17.08 -25.51 -1.20
CA LYS A 68 -15.66 -25.25 -1.48
C LYS A 68 -15.32 -23.77 -1.43
N LEU A 69 -16.20 -22.90 -1.94
CA LEU A 69 -16.05 -21.46 -1.85
C LEU A 69 -16.03 -20.99 -0.39
N GLN A 70 -16.94 -21.50 0.44
CA GLN A 70 -16.97 -21.18 1.88
C GLN A 70 -15.72 -21.68 2.61
N GLN A 71 -15.19 -22.84 2.25
CA GLN A 71 -13.91 -23.33 2.78
C GLN A 71 -12.73 -22.44 2.37
N ALA A 72 -12.70 -21.97 1.12
CA ALA A 72 -11.71 -21.03 0.62
C ALA A 72 -11.77 -19.71 1.40
N LEU A 73 -12.97 -19.16 1.61
CA LEU A 73 -13.20 -17.96 2.42
C LEU A 73 -12.77 -18.14 3.88
N ALA A 74 -13.03 -19.31 4.48
CA ALA A 74 -12.59 -19.60 5.84
C ALA A 74 -11.05 -19.65 5.96
N LEU A 75 -10.35 -20.19 4.95
CA LEU A 75 -8.89 -20.18 4.88
C LEU A 75 -8.34 -18.77 4.67
N TYR A 76 -9.03 -17.97 3.84
CA TYR A 76 -8.70 -16.59 3.56
C TYR A 76 -8.77 -15.72 4.83
N LYS A 77 -9.88 -15.82 5.59
CA LYS A 77 -10.05 -15.15 6.89
C LYS A 77 -9.00 -15.58 7.93
N LYS A 78 -8.52 -16.83 7.85
CA LYS A 78 -7.42 -17.35 8.68
C LYS A 78 -6.02 -16.96 8.18
N HIS A 79 -5.93 -16.04 7.21
CA HIS A 79 -4.68 -15.55 6.64
C HIS A 79 -3.83 -16.65 5.95
N ASN A 80 -4.44 -17.77 5.59
CA ASN A 80 -3.77 -18.85 4.87
C ASN A 80 -3.93 -18.69 3.36
N TYR A 81 -3.38 -17.60 2.83
CA TYR A 81 -3.63 -17.14 1.47
C TYR A 81 -3.16 -18.14 0.41
N THR A 82 -2.09 -18.89 0.64
CA THR A 82 -1.62 -19.92 -0.30
C THR A 82 -2.60 -21.08 -0.45
N LYS A 83 -3.23 -21.52 0.65
CA LYS A 83 -4.25 -22.58 0.58
C LYS A 83 -5.58 -22.03 0.07
N ALA A 84 -5.94 -20.81 0.47
CA ALA A 84 -7.14 -20.12 -0.02
C ALA A 84 -7.08 -19.94 -1.55
N TYR A 85 -5.95 -19.46 -2.09
CA TYR A 85 -5.70 -19.34 -3.52
C TYR A 85 -6.00 -20.62 -4.29
N LYS A 86 -5.41 -21.75 -3.85
CA LYS A 86 -5.62 -23.04 -4.51
C LYS A 86 -7.08 -23.47 -4.51
N GLN A 87 -7.79 -23.24 -3.40
CA GLN A 87 -9.21 -23.57 -3.29
C GLN A 87 -10.08 -22.65 -4.16
N PHE A 88 -9.76 -21.36 -4.24
CA PHE A 88 -10.46 -20.44 -5.13
C PHE A 88 -10.27 -20.80 -6.60
N VAL A 89 -9.03 -21.11 -7.04
CA VAL A 89 -8.77 -21.57 -8.41
C VAL A 89 -9.54 -22.85 -8.72
N GLN A 90 -9.61 -23.78 -7.76
CA GLN A 90 -10.39 -25.00 -7.93
C GLN A 90 -11.89 -24.71 -8.14
N VAL A 91 -12.46 -23.77 -7.38
CA VAL A 91 -13.87 -23.36 -7.56
C VAL A 91 -14.09 -22.71 -8.92
N VAL A 92 -13.16 -21.87 -9.41
CA VAL A 92 -13.24 -21.25 -10.75
C VAL A 92 -13.30 -22.28 -11.88
N LEU A 93 -12.57 -23.40 -11.74
CA LEU A 93 -12.48 -24.45 -12.76
C LEU A 93 -13.66 -25.43 -12.73
N GLU A 94 -14.30 -25.58 -11.58
CA GLU A 94 -15.37 -26.57 -11.36
C GLU A 94 -16.78 -25.99 -11.45
N THR A 95 -16.93 -24.67 -11.46
CA THR A 95 -18.23 -24.01 -11.46
C THR A 95 -18.59 -23.46 -12.84
N ASP A 96 -19.81 -23.74 -13.28
CA ASP A 96 -20.42 -23.13 -14.47
C ASP A 96 -21.29 -21.90 -14.11
N ASP A 97 -21.42 -21.59 -12.82
CA ASP A 97 -22.17 -20.43 -12.33
C ASP A 97 -21.29 -19.17 -12.42
N PRO A 98 -21.65 -18.18 -13.26
CA PRO A 98 -20.84 -16.99 -13.45
C PRO A 98 -20.66 -16.19 -12.16
N GLU A 99 -21.63 -16.20 -11.23
CA GLU A 99 -21.50 -15.44 -9.97
C GLU A 99 -20.50 -16.07 -9.00
N LEU A 100 -20.49 -17.41 -8.92
CA LEU A 100 -19.53 -18.14 -8.09
C LEU A 100 -18.14 -18.09 -8.70
N GLN A 101 -18.06 -18.16 -10.03
CA GLN A 101 -16.82 -18.03 -10.77
C GLN A 101 -16.19 -16.66 -10.54
N ASP A 102 -16.97 -15.58 -10.65
CA ASP A 102 -16.57 -14.20 -10.40
C ASP A 102 -16.02 -14.03 -8.97
N LYS A 103 -16.75 -14.51 -7.95
CA LYS A 103 -16.30 -14.44 -6.54
C LYS A 103 -15.02 -15.22 -6.30
N ALA A 104 -14.92 -16.42 -6.86
CA ALA A 104 -13.75 -17.27 -6.70
C ALA A 104 -12.53 -16.67 -7.43
N LEU A 105 -12.72 -16.08 -8.61
CA LEU A 105 -11.67 -15.45 -9.37
C LEU A 105 -11.12 -14.20 -8.67
N LEU A 106 -12.00 -13.39 -8.06
CA LEU A 106 -11.59 -12.29 -7.18
C LEU A 106 -10.81 -12.79 -5.97
N GLY A 107 -11.32 -13.82 -5.29
CA GLY A 107 -10.66 -14.42 -4.13
C GLY A 107 -9.27 -14.97 -4.47
N ALA A 108 -9.11 -15.58 -5.64
CA ALA A 108 -7.82 -16.04 -6.15
C ALA A 108 -6.87 -14.86 -6.42
N ALA A 109 -7.32 -13.84 -7.15
CA ALA A 109 -6.48 -12.69 -7.48
C ALA A 109 -6.01 -11.93 -6.23
N LEU A 110 -6.91 -11.71 -5.26
CA LEU A 110 -6.57 -11.07 -3.99
C LEU A 110 -5.65 -11.95 -3.13
N SER A 111 -5.87 -13.26 -3.12
CA SER A 111 -4.96 -14.19 -2.43
C SER A 111 -3.56 -14.18 -3.05
N ASP A 112 -3.44 -14.12 -4.38
CA ASP A 112 -2.15 -14.00 -5.08
C ASP A 112 -1.41 -12.74 -4.61
N LEU A 113 -2.11 -11.60 -4.60
CA LEU A 113 -1.55 -10.33 -4.11
C LEU A 113 -1.14 -10.36 -2.64
N LEU A 114 -1.92 -11.03 -1.78
CA LEU A 114 -1.62 -11.15 -0.35
C LEU A 114 -0.47 -12.11 -0.03
N ILE A 115 -0.14 -13.02 -0.95
CA ILE A 115 1.04 -13.89 -0.84
C ILE A 115 2.32 -13.09 -1.11
N LEU A 116 2.25 -12.07 -1.97
CA LEU A 116 3.40 -11.24 -2.31
C LEU A 116 3.88 -10.44 -1.09
N GLN A 117 5.18 -10.48 -0.85
CA GLN A 117 5.82 -9.80 0.27
C GLN A 117 6.39 -8.43 -0.11
N ALA A 118 6.78 -8.25 -1.38
CA ALA A 118 7.39 -7.01 -1.85
C ALA A 118 6.37 -6.06 -2.47
N ASN A 119 6.53 -4.76 -2.20
CA ASN A 119 5.71 -3.70 -2.79
C ASN A 119 5.79 -3.65 -4.32
N GLU A 120 6.97 -3.91 -4.86
CA GLU A 120 7.22 -3.89 -6.31
C GLU A 120 6.40 -4.96 -7.03
N ASP A 121 6.36 -6.18 -6.47
CA ASP A 121 5.58 -7.29 -7.02
C ASP A 121 4.07 -6.99 -7.00
N ILE A 122 3.59 -6.35 -5.93
CA ILE A 122 2.18 -5.95 -5.80
C ILE A 122 1.83 -4.87 -6.84
N THR A 123 2.70 -3.88 -7.04
CA THR A 123 2.47 -2.82 -8.04
C THR A 123 2.44 -3.35 -9.47
N GLN A 124 3.22 -4.39 -9.79
CA GLN A 124 3.22 -5.00 -11.11
C GLN A 124 1.95 -5.80 -11.42
N LYS A 125 1.34 -6.38 -10.38
CA LYS A 125 0.12 -7.22 -10.47
C LYS A 125 -1.18 -6.44 -10.36
N LEU A 126 -1.11 -5.18 -9.96
CA LEU A 126 -2.26 -4.29 -9.81
C LEU A 126 -3.07 -4.09 -11.12
N PRO A 127 -2.43 -3.86 -12.29
CA PRO A 127 -3.14 -3.69 -13.55
C PRO A 127 -3.97 -4.92 -13.95
N ASP A 128 -3.48 -6.13 -13.64
CA ASP A 128 -4.21 -7.37 -13.87
C ASP A 128 -5.50 -7.41 -13.04
N LEU A 129 -5.43 -6.94 -11.79
CA LEU A 129 -6.59 -6.80 -10.91
C LEU A 129 -7.60 -5.76 -11.45
N GLU A 130 -7.12 -4.65 -12.02
CA GLU A 130 -7.99 -3.63 -12.66
C GLU A 130 -8.72 -4.17 -13.88
N LEU A 131 -8.04 -4.96 -14.71
CA LEU A 131 -8.63 -5.65 -15.85
C LEU A 131 -9.71 -6.63 -15.39
N LEU A 132 -9.45 -7.39 -14.32
CA LEU A 132 -10.43 -8.28 -13.73
C LEU A 132 -11.66 -7.49 -13.26
N PHE A 133 -11.49 -6.44 -12.45
CA PHE A 133 -12.59 -5.58 -12.00
C PHE A 133 -13.38 -4.93 -13.13
N SER A 134 -12.73 -4.64 -14.26
CA SER A 134 -13.37 -4.06 -15.44
C SER A 134 -14.24 -5.08 -16.19
N ASN A 135 -13.91 -6.37 -16.06
CA ASN A 135 -14.61 -7.47 -16.70
C ASN A 135 -15.72 -8.08 -15.82
N PHE A 136 -15.83 -7.70 -14.54
CA PHE A 136 -16.96 -8.12 -13.69
C PHE A 136 -18.28 -7.59 -14.26
N GLN A 137 -19.14 -8.51 -14.68
CA GLN A 137 -20.48 -8.20 -15.19
C GLN A 137 -21.57 -8.27 -14.12
N GLY A 138 -21.23 -8.71 -12.90
CA GLY A 138 -22.17 -8.82 -11.79
C GLY A 138 -22.72 -7.47 -11.27
N PRO A 139 -23.92 -7.47 -10.66
CA PRO A 139 -24.49 -6.27 -10.05
C PRO A 139 -23.53 -5.72 -8.96
N ARG A 140 -23.43 -4.38 -8.91
CA ARG A 140 -22.47 -3.60 -8.10
C ARG A 140 -22.40 -3.93 -6.60
N ASN A 141 -23.30 -4.76 -6.08
CA ASN A 141 -23.52 -5.05 -4.67
C ASN A 141 -22.97 -6.42 -4.22
N HIS A 142 -22.24 -7.16 -5.06
CA HIS A 142 -21.75 -8.51 -4.72
C HIS A 142 -20.24 -8.60 -4.46
N PHE A 143 -19.55 -7.47 -4.35
CA PHE A 143 -18.22 -7.46 -3.74
C PHE A 143 -18.36 -7.84 -2.28
N SER A 144 -18.07 -9.10 -1.97
CA SER A 144 -18.02 -9.57 -0.60
C SER A 144 -16.94 -8.77 0.12
N TYR A 145 -17.37 -7.85 0.98
CA TYR A 145 -16.48 -7.04 1.83
C TYR A 145 -15.43 -7.91 2.55
N GLU A 146 -15.82 -9.13 2.91
CA GLU A 146 -14.98 -10.16 3.52
C GLU A 146 -13.74 -10.53 2.69
N LEU A 147 -13.78 -10.40 1.37
CA LEU A 147 -12.64 -10.64 0.49
C LEU A 147 -11.73 -9.42 0.43
N LEU A 148 -12.28 -8.21 0.48
CA LEU A 148 -11.51 -6.97 0.34
C LEU A 148 -10.81 -6.57 1.63
N GLU A 149 -11.39 -6.85 2.80
CA GLU A 149 -10.88 -6.40 4.09
C GLU A 149 -9.39 -6.74 4.33
N PRO A 150 -8.92 -8.00 4.17
CA PRO A 150 -7.51 -8.33 4.40
C PRO A 150 -6.57 -7.63 3.42
N PHE A 151 -7.02 -7.43 2.19
CA PHE A 151 -6.28 -6.70 1.17
C PHE A 151 -6.16 -5.21 1.50
N LEU A 152 -7.24 -4.57 1.94
CA LEU A 152 -7.23 -3.18 2.37
C LEU A 152 -6.31 -2.96 3.57
N LEU A 153 -6.33 -3.86 4.56
CA LEU A 153 -5.42 -3.81 5.70
C LEU A 153 -3.95 -3.90 5.25
N LYS A 154 -3.65 -4.84 4.35
CA LYS A 154 -2.30 -4.97 3.78
C LYS A 154 -1.84 -3.68 3.09
N LEU A 155 -2.69 -3.02 2.32
CA LEU A 155 -2.35 -1.75 1.67
C LEU A 155 -2.03 -0.64 2.68
N VAL A 156 -2.74 -0.59 3.81
CA VAL A 156 -2.45 0.38 4.88
C VAL A 156 -1.08 0.10 5.49
N GLU A 157 -0.74 -1.16 5.76
CA GLU A 157 0.58 -1.53 6.28
C GLU A 157 1.70 -1.14 5.31
N LEU A 158 1.55 -1.44 4.02
CA LEU A 158 2.54 -1.11 3.00
C LEU A 158 2.73 0.40 2.86
N ARG A 159 1.66 1.19 2.99
CA ARG A 159 1.74 2.66 3.03
C ARG A 159 2.54 3.13 4.25
N GLN A 160 2.28 2.60 5.43
CA GLN A 160 3.00 2.97 6.65
C GLN A 160 4.49 2.64 6.52
N GLN A 161 4.83 1.49 5.95
CA GLN A 161 6.21 1.10 5.67
C GLN A 161 6.88 2.04 4.67
N SER A 162 6.18 2.41 3.58
CA SER A 162 6.69 3.36 2.58
C SER A 162 6.98 4.73 3.19
N LEU A 163 6.06 5.26 4.01
CA LEU A 163 6.24 6.54 4.71
C LEU A 163 7.43 6.50 5.69
N SER A 164 7.60 5.38 6.42
CA SER A 164 8.74 5.16 7.31
C SER A 164 10.06 5.10 6.54
N TYR A 165 10.08 4.44 5.37
CA TYR A 165 11.27 4.41 4.52
C TYR A 165 11.62 5.80 3.96
N GLN A 166 10.62 6.58 3.56
CA GLN A 166 10.82 7.94 3.09
C GLN A 166 11.41 8.86 4.17
N SER A 167 10.91 8.76 5.41
CA SER A 167 11.44 9.55 6.53
C SER A 167 12.90 9.18 6.85
N LEU A 168 13.22 7.89 6.91
CA LEU A 168 14.59 7.39 7.09
C LEU A 168 15.53 7.88 5.99
N ARG A 169 15.07 7.88 4.73
CA ARG A 169 15.87 8.38 3.60
C ARG A 169 16.12 9.88 3.70
N ALA A 170 15.12 10.66 4.12
CA ALA A 170 15.27 12.10 4.35
C ALA A 170 16.26 12.39 5.50
N GLU A 171 16.17 11.63 6.59
CA GLU A 171 17.08 11.74 7.72
C GLU A 171 18.53 11.39 7.31
N SER A 172 18.72 10.27 6.60
CA SER A 172 20.03 9.86 6.09
C SER A 172 20.69 10.92 5.21
N ARG A 173 19.91 11.58 4.33
CA ARG A 173 20.40 12.70 3.51
C ARG A 173 20.83 13.89 4.36
N SER A 174 20.03 14.26 5.36
CA SER A 174 20.35 15.35 6.29
C SER A 174 21.63 15.07 7.08
N GLN A 175 21.77 13.84 7.61
CA GLN A 175 22.98 13.41 8.32
C GLN A 175 24.20 13.41 7.39
N SER A 176 24.06 12.94 6.15
CA SER A 176 25.14 12.94 5.16
C SER A 176 25.63 14.37 4.85
N GLN A 177 24.71 15.33 4.71
CA GLN A 177 25.05 16.74 4.54
C GLN A 177 25.78 17.30 5.76
N LYS A 178 25.32 16.99 6.99
CA LYS A 178 26.00 17.40 8.23
C LYS A 178 27.43 16.85 8.30
N ILE A 179 27.63 15.58 7.94
CA ILE A 179 28.96 14.96 7.89
C ILE A 179 29.86 15.69 6.89
N GLU A 180 29.33 16.05 5.72
CA GLU A 180 30.10 16.79 4.72
C GLU A 180 30.51 18.18 5.21
N THR A 181 29.61 18.91 5.87
CA THR A 181 29.90 20.22 6.48
C THR A 181 30.98 20.09 7.57
N LEU A 182 30.83 19.14 8.49
CA LEU A 182 31.81 18.90 9.55
C LEU A 182 33.18 18.51 9.00
N ARG A 183 33.23 17.75 7.90
CA ARG A 183 34.50 17.43 7.22
C ARG A 183 35.18 18.70 6.70
N LYS A 184 34.44 19.60 6.05
CA LYS A 184 34.97 20.88 5.55
C LYS A 184 35.49 21.75 6.69
N GLU A 185 34.74 21.84 7.80
CA GLU A 185 35.17 22.57 9.00
C GLU A 185 36.43 21.96 9.62
N THR A 186 36.51 20.63 9.71
CA THR A 186 37.70 19.93 10.23
C THR A 186 38.93 20.23 9.37
N THR A 187 38.80 20.20 8.04
CA THR A 187 39.89 20.54 7.13
C THR A 187 40.35 22.00 7.30
N ARG A 188 39.40 22.93 7.41
CA ARG A 188 39.70 24.35 7.65
C ARG A 188 40.42 24.57 8.99
N LEU A 189 39.94 23.93 10.05
CA LEU A 189 40.56 24.04 11.38
C LEU A 189 41.99 23.48 11.38
N ARG A 190 42.23 22.36 10.68
CA ARG A 190 43.59 21.82 10.51
C ARG A 190 44.52 22.82 9.83
N GLN A 191 44.07 23.47 8.76
CA GLN A 191 44.86 24.51 8.09
C GLN A 191 45.19 25.68 9.02
N GLN A 192 44.21 26.14 9.81
CA GLN A 192 44.42 27.22 10.78
C GLN A 192 45.43 26.83 11.87
N VAL A 193 45.41 25.57 12.32
CA VAL A 193 46.39 25.06 13.28
C VAL A 193 47.79 25.03 12.66
N GLU A 194 47.94 24.51 11.44
CA GLU A 194 49.22 24.48 10.72
C GLU A 194 49.79 25.91 10.51
N GLU A 195 48.95 26.88 10.16
CA GLU A 195 49.34 28.29 10.03
C GLU A 195 49.81 28.88 11.36
N LEU A 196 49.09 28.61 12.45
CA LEU A 196 49.44 29.08 13.79
C LEU A 196 50.75 28.44 14.29
N GLU A 197 50.96 27.15 14.03
CA GLU A 197 52.21 26.46 14.36
C GLU A 197 53.39 27.05 13.58
N ALA A 198 53.21 27.34 12.28
CA ALA A 198 54.23 27.99 11.47
C ALA A 198 54.56 29.41 11.97
N LEU A 199 53.55 30.19 12.39
CA LEU A 199 53.75 31.51 13.01
C LEU A 199 54.49 31.39 14.34
N PHE A 200 54.14 30.41 15.18
CA PHE A 200 54.80 30.17 16.45
C PHE A 200 56.28 29.82 16.26
N GLN A 201 56.59 28.92 15.32
CA GLN A 201 57.98 28.58 14.98
C GLN A 201 58.79 29.79 14.49
N LYS A 202 58.19 30.66 13.66
CA LYS A 202 58.84 31.92 13.22
C LYS A 202 59.15 32.85 14.40
N LEU A 203 58.20 33.02 15.31
CA LEU A 203 58.41 33.85 16.51
C LEU A 203 59.49 33.27 17.43
N GLU A 204 59.52 31.95 17.60
CA GLU A 204 60.61 31.31 18.35
C GLU A 204 61.97 31.52 17.70
N GLN A 205 62.07 31.44 16.37
CA GLN A 205 63.31 31.71 15.64
C GLN A 205 63.76 33.17 15.79
N GLN A 206 62.84 34.12 15.71
CA GLN A 206 63.13 35.55 15.93
C GLN A 206 63.63 35.81 17.36
N LYS A 207 63.03 35.17 18.38
CA LYS A 207 63.48 35.28 19.77
C LYS A 207 64.90 34.74 19.98
N ARG A 208 65.32 33.75 19.18
CA ARG A 208 66.66 33.14 19.26
C ARG A 208 67.72 33.90 18.45
N GLN A 209 67.34 34.90 17.64
CA GLN A 209 68.31 35.78 16.99
C GLN A 209 68.78 36.86 17.98
N PRO A 210 70.09 36.93 18.31
CA PRO A 210 70.60 37.99 19.15
C PRO A 210 70.50 39.31 18.38
N VAL A 211 69.74 40.28 18.91
CA VAL A 211 69.83 41.67 18.50
C VAL A 211 71.29 42.08 18.70
N THR A 212 72.03 42.26 17.62
CA THR A 212 73.38 42.83 17.66
C THR A 212 73.20 44.33 17.90
N PRO A 213 73.57 44.87 19.07
CA PRO A 213 73.55 46.31 19.27
C PRO A 213 74.87 46.87 18.75
N GLY A 214 74.80 47.76 17.75
CA GLY A 214 75.89 48.68 17.47
C GLY A 214 76.45 48.59 16.05
N ALA A 215 76.03 49.55 15.22
CA ALA A 215 76.90 50.18 14.24
C ALA A 215 76.49 51.66 14.14
N THR A 216 76.83 52.42 15.18
CA THR A 216 77.06 53.87 15.04
C THR A 216 78.48 54.04 14.52
N ASN A 217 78.62 54.63 13.33
CA ASN A 217 79.74 55.49 12.95
C ASN A 217 79.19 56.54 11.98
#